data_AF-A0A438H8S1-F1
#
_entry.id   AF-A0A438H8S1-F1
#
_cell.length_a   1.000
_cell.length_b   1.000
_cell.length_c   1.000
_cell.angle_alpha   90.00
_cell.angle_beta   90.00
_cell.angle_gamma   90.00
#
_symmetry.space_group_name_H-M   'P 1'
#
loop_
_entity.id
_entity.type
_entity.pdbx_description
1 polymer ?
#
loop_
_entity_poly.entity_id
_entity_poly.type
_entity_poly.pdbx_seq_one_letter_code
_entity_poly.pdbx_strand_id
1 'polypeptide(L)' 'MDGPIGRGGGGVDMFLPNYKLGKTLGIGSFGKVKIAEHALTGHKVAIKILNRRKIKNMEMEEKGMVHLLG' A
#
# COMPACT_ATOMS: atom_id res chain seq x y z
N MET A 1 -6.71 -18.67 22.48
CA MET A 1 -5.53 -18.57 21.60
C MET A 1 -5.91 -17.73 20.39
N ASP A 2 -5.43 -16.50 20.30
CA ASP A 2 -5.23 -15.73 19.06
C ASP A 2 -4.35 -14.53 19.48
N GLY A 3 -3.07 -14.56 19.11
CA GLY A 3 -2.11 -13.52 19.49
C GLY A 3 -2.37 -12.20 18.77
N PRO A 4 -1.97 -11.04 19.33
CA PRO A 4 -2.20 -9.76 18.69
C PRO A 4 -1.39 -9.68 17.39
N ILE A 5 -2.09 -9.66 16.26
CA ILE A 5 -1.50 -9.51 14.93
C ILE A 5 -0.85 -8.13 14.84
N GLY A 6 0.49 -8.14 14.82
CA GLY A 6 1.42 -7.07 14.48
C GLY A 6 0.84 -5.66 14.32
N ARG A 7 1.02 -4.85 15.38
CA ARG A 7 0.93 -3.39 15.34
C ARG A 7 2.03 -2.82 14.45
N GLY A 8 1.82 -2.86 13.13
CA GLY A 8 2.69 -2.24 12.12
C GLY A 8 1.96 -1.25 11.22
N GLY A 9 0.83 -0.69 11.69
CA GLY A 9 -0.14 0.05 10.87
C GLY A 9 -0.46 1.48 11.33
N GLY A 10 0.24 2.04 12.32
CA GLY A 10 -0.18 3.25 13.03
C GLY A 10 -0.34 4.53 12.21
N GLY A 11 0.15 4.56 10.96
CA GLY A 11 -0.06 5.70 10.07
C GLY A 11 -1.33 5.58 9.22
N VAL A 12 -1.46 4.49 8.45
CA VAL A 12 -2.48 4.38 7.38
C VAL A 12 -3.91 4.19 7.90
N ASP A 13 -4.06 3.56 9.06
CA ASP A 13 -5.34 3.39 9.75
C ASP A 13 -5.99 4.75 10.08
N MET A 14 -5.18 5.72 10.50
CA MET A 14 -5.66 7.05 10.90
C MET A 14 -6.12 7.91 9.72
N PHE A 15 -5.64 7.64 8.50
CA PHE A 15 -5.98 8.43 7.31
C PHE A 15 -7.22 7.93 6.56
N LEU A 16 -7.76 6.75 6.93
CA LEU A 16 -8.86 6.09 6.23
C LEU A 16 -9.99 5.73 7.21
N PRO A 17 -10.65 6.73 7.84
CA PRO A 17 -11.60 6.49 8.94
C PRO A 17 -12.82 5.66 8.54
N ASN A 18 -13.22 5.68 7.26
CA ASN A 18 -14.36 4.92 6.74
C ASN A 18 -13.97 3.53 6.24
N TYR A 19 -12.71 3.11 6.36
CA TYR A 19 -12.24 1.82 5.88
C TYR A 19 -11.55 1.04 6.99
N LYS A 20 -12.08 -0.15 7.27
CA LYS A 20 -11.45 -1.11 8.17
C LYS A 20 -10.34 -1.84 7.42
N LEU A 21 -9.09 -1.43 7.65
CA LEU A 21 -7.92 -2.09 7.07
C LEU A 21 -7.75 -3.49 7.64
N GLY A 22 -7.62 -4.47 6.76
CA GLY A 22 -7.39 -5.87 7.09
C GLY A 22 -5.96 -6.34 6.80
N LYS A 23 -5.86 -7.65 6.54
CA LYS A 23 -4.59 -8.31 6.23
C LYS A 23 -3.96 -7.79 4.94
N THR A 24 -2.64 -7.93 4.87
CA THR A 24 -1.89 -7.67 3.64
C THR A 24 -2.25 -8.72 2.61
N LEU A 25 -2.67 -8.28 1.41
CA LEU A 25 -2.93 -9.14 0.27
C LEU A 25 -1.66 -9.37 -0.56
N GLY A 26 -0.74 -8.41 -0.58
CA GLY A 26 0.50 -8.53 -1.34
C GLY A 26 1.54 -7.50 -0.98
N ILE A 27 2.81 -7.85 -1.23
CA ILE A 27 3.96 -6.95 -1.11
C ILE A 27 4.72 -7.07 -2.43
N GLY A 28 4.97 -5.93 -3.09
CA GLY A 28 5.74 -5.90 -4.34
C GLY A 28 6.61 -4.65 -4.42
N SER A 29 7.32 -4.50 -5.54
CA SER A 29 8.26 -3.41 -5.80
C SER A 29 7.63 -2.02 -5.59
N PHE A 30 6.36 -1.89 -5.98
CA PHE A 30 5.61 -0.64 -5.90
C PHE A 30 5.04 -0.35 -4.50
N GLY A 31 4.99 -1.33 -3.59
CA GLY A 31 4.46 -1.11 -2.25
C GLY A 31 3.65 -2.28 -1.69
N LYS A 32 2.82 -1.98 -0.69
CA LYS A 32 2.05 -2.96 0.08
C LYS A 32 0.56 -2.86 -0.25
N VAL A 33 -0.09 -3.97 -0.57
CA VAL A 33 -1.53 -4.05 -0.80
C VAL A 33 -2.20 -4.68 0.42
N LYS A 34 -3.24 -4.05 0.94
CA LYS A 34 -4.08 -4.59 2.02
C LYS A 34 -5.53 -4.69 1.56
N ILE A 35 -6.26 -5.68 2.07
CA ILE A 35 -7.71 -5.68 1.95
C ILE A 35 -8.27 -4.66 2.94
N ALA A 36 -9.35 -3.98 2.57
CA ALA A 36 -10.10 -3.14 3.48
C ALA A 36 -11.60 -3.27 3.21
N GLU A 37 -12.40 -2.98 4.23
CA GLU A 37 -13.85 -2.99 4.12
C GLU A 37 -14.41 -1.60 4.39
N HIS A 38 -15.23 -1.09 3.49
CA HIS A 38 -15.91 0.18 3.70
C HIS A 38 -16.94 0.05 4.84
N ALA A 39 -16.77 0.83 5.89
CA ALA A 39 -17.49 0.66 7.16
C ALA A 39 -19.01 0.79 7.04
N LEU A 40 -19.50 1.60 6.09
CA LEU A 40 -20.92 1.85 5.90
C LEU A 40 -21.59 0.85 4.95
N THR A 41 -20.87 0.41 3.91
CA THR A 41 -21.47 -0.41 2.84
C THR A 41 -21.05 -1.88 2.88
N GLY A 42 -20.04 -2.24 3.69
CA GLY A 42 -19.47 -3.58 3.74
C GLY A 42 -18.68 -3.97 2.48
N HIS A 43 -18.45 -3.04 1.55
CA HIS A 43 -17.76 -3.35 0.30
C HIS A 43 -16.27 -3.58 0.55
N LYS A 44 -15.78 -4.74 0.11
CA LYS A 44 -14.37 -5.11 0.21
C LYS A 44 -13.59 -4.53 -0.97
N VAL A 45 -12.51 -3.82 -0.65
CA VAL A 45 -11.62 -3.17 -1.60
C VAL A 45 -10.17 -3.54 -1.31
N ALA A 46 -9.30 -3.39 -2.31
CA ALA A 46 -7.86 -3.49 -2.13
C ALA A 46 -7.24 -2.08 -2.06
N ILE A 47 -6.50 -1.79 -1.00
CA ILE A 47 -5.79 -0.52 -0.80
C ILE A 47 -4.29 -0.76 -1.05
N LYS A 48 -3.74 -0.07 -2.06
CA LYS A 48 -2.30 -0.09 -2.38
C LYS A 48 -1.60 1.09 -1.71
N ILE A 49 -0.71 0.79 -0.76
CA ILE A 49 0.08 1.73 0.01
C ILE A 49 1.43 1.89 -0.68
N LEU A 50 1.63 3.05 -1.29
CA LEU A 50 2.84 3.39 -2.04
C LEU A 50 3.73 4.34 -1.21
N ASN A 51 5.04 4.10 -1.19
CA ASN A 51 5.98 5.03 -0.57
C ASN A 51 6.42 6.08 -1.60
N ARG A 52 5.96 7.32 -1.45
CA ARG A 52 6.27 8.44 -2.37
C ARG A 52 7.78 8.63 -2.62
N ARG A 53 8.64 8.37 -1.64
CA ARG A 53 10.10 8.46 -1.82
C ARG A 53 10.62 7.37 -2.76
N LYS A 54 10.13 6.13 -2.62
CA LYS A 54 10.50 5.01 -3.50
C LYS A 54 10.00 5.19 -4.92
N ILE A 55 8.79 5.75 -5.09
CA ILE A 55 8.22 6.02 -6.42
C ILE A 55 9.10 7.02 -7.19
N LYS A 56 9.49 8.13 -6.55
CA LYS A 56 10.35 9.14 -7.20
C LYS A 56 11.70 8.60 -7.66
N ASN A 57 12.27 7.64 -6.92
CA ASN A 57 13.53 7.02 -7.29
C ASN A 57 13.37 6.05 -8.48
N MET A 58 12.28 5.27 -8.53
CA MET A 58 12.00 4.37 -9.66
C MET A 58 11.68 5.13 -10.96
N GLU A 59 10.96 6.26 -10.90
CA GLU A 59 10.70 7.09 -12.09
C GLU A 59 11.98 7.66 -12.73
N MET A 60 13.04 7.90 -11.94
CA MET A 60 14.35 8.29 -12.47
C MET A 60 15.07 7.13 -13.18
N GLU A 61 15.01 5.91 -12.63
CA GLU A 61 15.66 4.74 -13.22
C GLU A 61 15.00 4.31 -14.55
N GLU A 62 13.67 4.36 -14.62
CA GLU A 62 12.93 4.01 -15.85
C GLU A 62 13.19 5.02 -16.99
N LYS A 63 13.26 6.32 -16.68
CA LYS A 63 13.59 7.37 -17.67
C LYS A 63 15.08 7.45 -18.02
N GLY A 64 15.97 6.98 -17.14
CA GLY A 64 17.41 6.92 -17.40
C GLY A 64 17.80 5.85 -18.41
N MET A 65 17.07 4.72 -18.46
CA MET A 65 17.36 3.63 -19.40
C MET A 65 16.96 3.95 -20.84
N VAL A 66 15.88 4.69 -21.06
CA VAL A 66 15.42 5.06 -22.42
C VAL A 66 16.27 6.14 -23.10
N HIS A 67 17.10 6.88 -22.35
CA HIS A 67 17.95 7.93 -22.93
C HIS A 67 19.38 7.49 -23.28
N LEU A 68 19.80 6.28 -22.88
CA LEU A 68 21.15 5.76 -23.13
C LEU A 68 21.23 4.74 -24.28
N LEU A 69 20.12 4.50 -24.99
CA LEU A 69 20.06 3.58 -26.14
C LEU A 69 19.73 4.29 -27.47
N GLY A 70 19.96 5.61 -27.55
CA GLY A 70 19.84 6.41 -28.77
C GLY A 70 21.19 6.82 -29.34
#